data_AF-A0A956YWM8-F1
#
_entry.id   AF-A0A956YWM8-F1
#
_cell.length_a   1.000
_cell.length_b   1.000
_cell.length_c   1.000
_cell.angle_alpha   90.00
_cell.angle_beta   90.00
_cell.angle_gamma   90.00
#
_symmetry.space_group_name_H-M   'P 1'
#
loop_
_entity.id
_entity.type
_entity.pdbx_description
1 polymer ?
#
loop_
_entity_poly.entity_id
_entity_poly.type
_entity_poly.pdbx_seq_one_letter_code
_entity_poly.pdbx_strand_id
1 'polypeptide(L)'
;GSFDLLEDYALPIPMTVIAEMLGVPESDRMRFRKLSEKIISVDTNNGNLGMVLPIVRFATYLRDLYRDHRRNPKDDLLTALVEAEAEGERLDEDELLAMGLLLLIAGHETTVNLITNGTLALIENPEQMQLWHEQPDLTRSAVEELLRYYSPIEIATDRYVAVEDCELSGTPVPKGALVLAGLGSANRDERRFDNPDTLDITRDPNPHVAFGQGIHYCVGAPLARLEGEIAMRALVQRMPDIRLAVAPDSLRYRKSLFLRGLEKLPVTAGAPEKAY
;
A
#
# COMPACT_ATOMS: atom_id res chain seq x y z
N GLY A 1 -20.85 5.42 15.79
CA GLY A 1 -20.69 6.81 15.29
C GLY A 1 -20.27 6.78 13.84
N SER A 2 -20.21 7.93 13.16
CA SER A 2 -19.76 8.01 11.75
C SER A 2 -18.42 8.71 11.64
N PHE A 3 -17.57 8.26 10.72
CA PHE A 3 -16.21 8.76 10.50
C PHE A 3 -15.72 8.40 9.10
N ASP A 4 -14.58 8.94 8.66
CA ASP A 4 -13.96 8.55 7.39
C ASP A 4 -12.87 7.51 7.66
N LEU A 5 -13.12 6.26 7.26
CA LEU A 5 -12.18 5.16 7.51
C LEU A 5 -10.81 5.44 6.91
N LEU A 6 -10.75 6.13 5.76
CA LEU A 6 -9.48 6.45 5.12
C LEU A 6 -8.67 7.41 5.99
N GLU A 7 -9.23 8.57 6.32
CA GLU A 7 -8.52 9.64 7.03
C GLU A 7 -8.27 9.28 8.52
N ASP A 8 -9.25 8.65 9.18
CA ASP A 8 -9.25 8.46 10.63
C ASP A 8 -8.64 7.11 11.06
N TYR A 9 -8.47 6.14 10.15
CA TYR A 9 -7.97 4.80 10.49
C TYR A 9 -6.90 4.26 9.55
N ALA A 10 -7.17 4.18 8.25
CA ALA A 10 -6.26 3.54 7.30
C ALA A 10 -5.01 4.37 7.04
N LEU A 11 -5.11 5.70 6.95
CA LEU A 11 -4.00 6.62 6.72
C LEU A 11 -3.01 6.71 7.90
N PRO A 12 -3.46 6.89 9.17
CA PRO A 12 -2.54 7.08 10.29
C PRO A 12 -1.63 5.88 10.58
N ILE A 13 -2.09 4.64 10.31
CA ILE A 13 -1.36 3.41 10.65
C ILE A 13 -0.04 3.30 9.88
N PRO A 14 -0.01 3.12 8.55
CA PRO A 14 1.23 2.93 7.81
C PRO A 14 2.09 4.20 7.82
N MET A 15 1.47 5.38 7.95
CA MET A 15 2.20 6.64 8.07
C MET A 15 2.99 6.73 9.38
N THR A 16 2.43 6.21 10.48
CA THR A 16 3.14 6.16 11.76
C THR A 16 4.24 5.10 11.73
N VAL A 17 3.94 3.91 11.18
CA VAL A 17 4.91 2.82 11.06
C VAL A 17 6.11 3.23 10.23
N ILE A 18 5.91 3.80 9.03
CA ILE A 18 7.05 4.19 8.17
C ILE A 18 7.86 5.34 8.79
N ALA A 19 7.22 6.28 9.49
CA ALA A 19 7.95 7.34 10.18
C ALA A 19 8.81 6.79 11.33
N GLU A 20 8.30 5.80 12.07
CA GLU A 20 9.05 5.11 13.12
C GLU A 20 10.20 4.29 12.56
N MET A 21 9.93 3.50 11.51
CA MET A 21 10.96 2.70 10.85
C MET A 21 12.07 3.57 10.26
N LEU A 22 11.74 4.72 9.66
CA LEU A 22 12.71 5.68 9.15
C LEU A 22 13.35 6.56 10.25
N GLY A 23 13.22 6.24 11.54
CA GLY A 23 13.90 6.97 12.61
C GLY A 23 13.47 8.43 12.76
N VAL A 24 12.28 8.80 12.25
CA VAL A 24 11.77 10.18 12.34
C VAL A 24 11.48 10.52 13.81
N PRO A 25 12.11 11.56 14.38
CA PRO A 25 11.85 11.97 15.75
C PRO A 25 10.38 12.27 16.00
N GLU A 26 9.84 11.87 17.15
CA GLU A 26 8.43 12.06 17.51
C GLU A 26 7.98 13.52 17.36
N SER A 27 8.83 14.47 17.79
CA SER A 27 8.61 15.92 17.68
C SER A 27 8.46 16.42 16.24
N ASP A 28 8.88 15.63 15.25
CA ASP A 28 8.97 16.01 13.85
C ASP A 28 8.04 15.19 12.94
N ARG A 29 7.37 14.16 13.46
CA ARG A 29 6.41 13.32 12.70
C ARG A 29 5.30 14.12 12.04
N MET A 30 4.81 15.18 12.69
CA MET A 30 3.83 16.10 12.11
C MET A 30 4.36 16.85 10.88
N ARG A 31 5.64 17.25 10.90
CA ARG A 31 6.29 17.91 9.76
C ARG A 31 6.53 16.90 8.65
N PHE A 32 7.07 15.73 8.99
CA PHE A 32 7.27 14.62 8.06
C PHE A 32 5.97 14.27 7.34
N ARG A 33 4.86 14.17 8.09
CA ARG A 33 3.53 13.92 7.54
C ARG A 33 3.11 14.96 6.51
N LYS A 34 3.18 16.24 6.88
CA LYS A 34 2.81 17.35 5.97
C LYS A 34 3.69 17.43 4.73
N LEU A 35 4.97 17.05 4.82
CA LEU A 35 5.85 17.01 3.67
C LEU A 35 5.51 15.83 2.76
N SER A 36 5.31 14.65 3.33
CA SER A 36 4.97 13.42 2.62
C SER A 36 3.63 13.51 1.90
N GLU A 37 2.59 14.03 2.57
CA GLU A 37 1.27 14.25 1.96
C GLU A 37 1.35 15.12 0.71
N LYS A 38 2.25 16.11 0.67
CA LYS A 38 2.45 16.99 -0.49
C LYS A 38 3.25 16.37 -1.62
N ILE A 39 4.01 15.31 -1.36
CA ILE A 39 4.65 14.49 -2.40
C ILE A 39 3.60 13.58 -3.04
N ILE A 40 2.71 13.05 -2.20
CA ILE A 40 1.73 12.04 -2.57
C ILE A 40 0.48 12.64 -3.25
N SER A 41 0.01 13.81 -2.79
CA SER A 41 -1.20 14.45 -3.30
C SER A 41 -1.06 15.05 -4.70
N VAL A 42 0.09 14.86 -5.36
CA VAL A 42 0.34 15.47 -6.66
C VAL A 42 -0.12 14.56 -7.77
N ASP A 43 -1.19 14.98 -8.43
CA ASP A 43 -1.65 14.41 -9.68
C ASP A 43 -0.55 14.59 -10.74
N THR A 44 0.06 13.48 -11.15
CA THR A 44 1.12 13.46 -12.18
C THR A 44 0.62 13.96 -13.55
N ASN A 45 -0.68 14.22 -13.70
CA ASN A 45 -1.28 14.78 -14.92
C ASN A 45 -1.17 16.31 -15.05
N ASN A 46 -0.90 17.07 -13.98
CA ASN A 46 -0.88 18.54 -14.03
C ASN A 46 0.53 19.09 -13.87
N GLY A 47 1.19 19.43 -15.00
CA GLY A 47 2.27 20.42 -15.12
C GLY A 47 3.32 20.48 -14.00
N ASN A 48 4.44 19.79 -14.22
CA ASN A 48 5.65 19.59 -13.40
C ASN A 48 6.16 20.72 -12.46
N LEU A 49 5.81 22.00 -12.63
CA LEU A 49 6.48 23.09 -11.89
C LEU A 49 6.04 23.18 -10.42
N GLY A 50 4.81 22.78 -10.10
CA GLY A 50 4.29 22.75 -8.72
C GLY A 50 4.92 21.66 -7.85
N MET A 51 5.57 20.64 -8.46
CA MET A 51 6.18 19.49 -7.79
C MET A 51 7.59 19.75 -7.29
N VAL A 52 8.33 20.63 -7.96
CA VAL A 52 9.76 20.84 -7.68
C VAL A 52 9.96 21.27 -6.23
N LEU A 53 9.16 22.21 -5.73
CA LEU A 53 9.33 22.74 -4.38
C LEU A 53 9.00 21.73 -3.27
N PRO A 54 7.87 20.98 -3.30
CA PRO A 54 7.62 19.88 -2.37
C PRO A 54 8.74 18.82 -2.38
N ILE A 55 9.16 18.35 -3.55
CA ILE A 55 10.21 17.34 -3.70
C ILE A 55 11.53 17.84 -3.12
N VAL A 56 11.95 19.06 -3.47
CA VAL A 56 13.18 19.66 -2.94
C VAL A 56 13.12 19.80 -1.42
N ARG A 57 11.99 20.25 -0.86
CA ARG A 57 11.82 20.36 0.60
C ARG A 57 11.90 19.01 1.29
N PHE A 58 11.27 17.98 0.73
CA PHE A 58 11.30 16.64 1.29
C PHE A 58 12.67 15.99 1.15
N ALA A 59 13.34 16.13 0.01
CA ALA A 59 14.71 15.67 -0.20
C ALA A 59 15.70 16.39 0.74
N THR A 60 15.51 17.69 0.98
CA THR A 60 16.32 18.45 1.96
C THR A 60 16.12 17.92 3.37
N TYR A 61 14.86 17.65 3.73
CA TYR A 61 14.51 17.05 5.00
C TYR A 61 15.15 15.67 5.20
N LEU A 62 15.00 14.77 4.23
CA LEU A 62 15.61 13.44 4.28
C LEU A 62 17.13 13.53 4.34
N ARG A 63 17.74 14.45 3.61
CA ARG A 63 19.20 14.66 3.65
C ARG A 63 19.69 15.03 5.05
N ASP A 64 18.99 15.96 5.70
CA ASP A 64 19.33 16.36 7.06
C ASP A 64 19.13 15.20 8.04
N LEU A 65 18.08 14.40 7.84
CA LEU A 65 17.79 13.21 8.62
C LEU A 65 18.88 12.13 8.44
N TYR A 66 19.31 11.84 7.22
CA TYR A 66 20.42 10.93 6.93
C TYR A 66 21.73 11.40 7.56
N ARG A 67 22.02 12.69 7.50
CA ARG A 67 23.22 13.28 8.11
C ARG A 67 23.19 13.17 9.64
N ASP A 68 22.02 13.31 10.26
CA ASP A 68 21.84 13.05 11.68
C ASP A 68 22.13 11.58 12.00
N HIS A 69 21.48 10.64 11.31
CA HIS A 69 21.65 9.19 11.56
C HIS A 69 23.07 8.69 11.27
N ARG A 70 23.79 9.31 10.33
CA ARG A 70 25.22 9.03 10.09
C ARG A 70 26.12 9.50 11.24
N ARG A 71 25.75 10.57 11.95
CA ARG A 71 26.52 11.11 13.09
C ARG A 71 26.10 10.49 14.42
N ASN A 72 24.82 10.15 14.53
CA ASN A 72 24.15 9.63 15.71
C ASN A 72 23.37 8.36 15.32
N PRO A 73 24.04 7.21 15.12
CA PRO A 73 23.38 5.95 14.78
C PRO A 73 22.33 5.55 15.83
N LYS A 74 21.20 5.02 15.36
CA LYS A 74 20.07 4.56 16.16
C LYS A 74 19.62 3.19 15.67
N ASP A 75 18.71 2.56 16.39
CA ASP A 75 18.10 1.28 15.99
C ASP A 75 16.91 1.54 15.05
N ASP A 76 17.21 1.96 13.82
CA ASP A 76 16.22 2.27 12.79
C ASP A 76 16.72 1.96 11.36
N LEU A 77 15.79 1.99 10.40
CA LEU A 77 16.05 1.64 9.01
C LEU A 77 16.97 2.64 8.32
N LEU A 78 16.97 3.92 8.71
CA LEU A 78 17.86 4.90 8.08
C LEU A 78 19.30 4.65 8.48
N THR A 79 19.58 4.36 9.75
CA THR A 79 20.91 3.93 10.18
C THR A 79 21.32 2.66 9.45
N ALA A 80 20.44 1.65 9.35
CA ALA A 80 20.73 0.42 8.63
C ALA A 80 21.06 0.66 7.14
N LEU A 81 20.35 1.57 6.46
CA LEU A 81 20.63 1.95 5.06
C LEU A 81 21.95 2.71 4.91
N VAL A 82 22.28 3.60 5.85
CA VAL A 82 23.53 4.37 5.83
C VAL A 82 24.75 3.48 6.05
N GLU A 83 24.60 2.43 6.85
CA GLU A 83 25.65 1.47 7.19
C GLU A 83 25.70 0.27 6.23
N ALA A 84 24.67 0.11 5.37
CA ALA A 84 24.59 -0.98 4.42
C ALA A 84 25.80 -1.01 3.48
N GLU A 85 26.45 -2.17 3.44
CA GLU A 85 27.57 -2.45 2.54
C GLU A 85 27.36 -3.83 1.91
N ALA A 86 27.43 -3.89 0.58
CA ALA A 86 27.32 -5.12 -0.19
C ALA A 86 28.42 -5.13 -1.25
N GLU A 87 29.16 -6.24 -1.35
CA GLU A 87 30.27 -6.38 -2.32
C GLU A 87 31.34 -5.27 -2.24
N GLY A 88 31.47 -4.62 -1.07
CA GLY A 88 32.40 -3.51 -0.84
C GLY A 88 31.86 -2.13 -1.29
N GLU A 89 30.62 -2.07 -1.76
CA GLU A 89 29.94 -0.85 -2.16
C GLU A 89 28.93 -0.40 -1.08
N ARG A 90 28.76 0.92 -0.98
CA ARG A 90 27.80 1.56 -0.08
C ARG A 90 26.92 2.51 -0.87
N LEU A 91 25.71 2.71 -0.39
CA LEU A 91 24.80 3.70 -0.98
C LEU A 91 25.40 5.10 -0.88
N ASP A 92 25.40 5.81 -2.01
CA ASP A 92 25.74 7.23 -2.02
C ASP A 92 24.58 8.10 -1.49
N GLU A 93 24.80 9.41 -1.39
CA GLU A 93 23.77 10.33 -0.85
C GLU A 93 22.51 10.39 -1.72
N ASP A 94 22.64 10.28 -3.04
CA ASP A 94 21.51 10.34 -3.97
C ASP A 94 20.73 9.02 -3.95
N GLU A 95 21.41 7.87 -3.85
CA GLU A 95 20.80 6.55 -3.69
C GLU A 95 20.06 6.41 -2.35
N LEU A 96 20.63 6.92 -1.25
CA LEU A 96 19.96 6.98 0.05
C LEU A 96 18.68 7.82 -0.04
N LEU A 97 18.74 8.99 -0.68
CA LEU A 97 17.56 9.84 -0.86
C LEU A 97 16.49 9.16 -1.72
N ALA A 98 16.90 8.51 -2.81
CA ALA A 98 16.00 7.74 -3.67
C ALA A 98 15.34 6.58 -2.91
N MET A 99 16.11 5.85 -2.11
CA MET A 99 15.61 4.74 -1.28
C MET A 99 14.62 5.24 -0.22
N GLY A 100 14.94 6.33 0.48
CA GLY A 100 14.05 6.90 1.50
C GLY A 100 12.72 7.39 0.90
N LEU A 101 12.76 8.00 -0.29
CA LEU A 101 11.57 8.40 -1.02
C LEU A 101 10.74 7.18 -1.49
N LEU A 102 11.40 6.16 -2.04
CA LEU A 102 10.76 4.92 -2.47
C LEU A 102 10.04 4.23 -1.31
N LEU A 103 10.73 4.05 -0.17
CA LEU A 103 10.18 3.38 1.00
C LEU A 103 9.01 4.16 1.60
N LEU A 104 9.08 5.49 1.63
CA LEU A 104 7.95 6.32 2.06
C LEU A 104 6.72 6.13 1.16
N ILE A 105 6.89 6.27 -0.16
CA ILE A 105 5.76 6.19 -1.10
C ILE A 105 5.18 4.77 -1.09
N ALA A 106 6.04 3.76 -1.21
CA ALA A 106 5.63 2.35 -1.29
C ALA A 106 5.00 1.85 0.01
N GLY A 107 5.58 2.19 1.17
CA GLY A 107 5.15 1.71 2.48
C GLY A 107 3.89 2.40 3.02
N HIS A 108 3.45 3.49 2.40
CA HIS A 108 2.30 4.25 2.86
C HIS A 108 1.04 3.99 2.01
N GLU A 109 1.04 4.38 0.73
CA GLU A 109 -0.22 4.44 -0.03
C GLU A 109 -0.83 3.05 -0.29
N THR A 110 0.00 2.04 -0.50
CA THR A 110 -0.46 0.69 -0.83
C THR A 110 -1.16 0.03 0.35
N THR A 111 -0.62 0.15 1.58
CA THR A 111 -1.29 -0.34 2.79
C THR A 111 -2.59 0.41 3.08
N VAL A 112 -2.63 1.74 2.88
CA VAL A 112 -3.88 2.51 3.02
C VAL A 112 -4.97 1.93 2.11
N ASN A 113 -4.61 1.64 0.86
CA ASN A 113 -5.53 1.08 -0.12
C ASN A 113 -5.90 -0.38 0.21
N LEU A 114 -4.99 -1.17 0.78
CA LEU A 114 -5.33 -2.51 1.31
C LEU A 114 -6.41 -2.41 2.39
N ILE A 115 -6.21 -1.55 3.39
CA ILE A 115 -7.14 -1.42 4.52
C ILE A 115 -8.50 -0.88 4.04
N THR A 116 -8.49 0.18 3.22
CA THR A 116 -9.73 0.82 2.74
C THR A 116 -10.50 -0.05 1.76
N ASN A 117 -9.86 -0.57 0.71
CA ASN A 117 -10.54 -1.44 -0.24
C ASN A 117 -10.93 -2.77 0.40
N GLY A 118 -10.09 -3.32 1.28
CA GLY A 118 -10.41 -4.53 2.01
C GLY A 118 -11.65 -4.35 2.89
N THR A 119 -11.76 -3.21 3.56
CA THR A 119 -12.96 -2.88 4.36
C THR A 119 -14.18 -2.73 3.48
N LEU A 120 -14.07 -2.05 2.33
CA LEU A 120 -15.16 -1.96 1.37
C LEU A 120 -15.61 -3.35 0.88
N ALA A 121 -14.66 -4.23 0.53
CA ALA A 121 -14.97 -5.59 0.10
C ALA A 121 -15.73 -6.38 1.18
N LEU A 122 -15.35 -6.25 2.46
CA LEU A 122 -16.05 -6.90 3.56
C LEU A 122 -17.45 -6.31 3.79
N ILE A 123 -17.63 -4.99 3.64
CA ILE A 123 -18.95 -4.36 3.71
C ILE A 123 -19.86 -4.87 2.57
N GLU A 124 -19.31 -5.11 1.38
CA GLU A 124 -20.00 -5.67 0.23
C GLU A 124 -20.31 -7.17 0.38
N ASN A 125 -19.61 -7.88 1.28
CA ASN A 125 -19.72 -9.32 1.54
C ASN A 125 -19.87 -9.58 3.06
N PRO A 126 -20.99 -9.17 3.68
CA PRO A 126 -21.17 -9.19 5.14
C PRO A 126 -21.06 -10.60 5.75
N GLU A 127 -21.36 -11.66 4.98
CA GLU A 127 -21.16 -13.04 5.41
C GLU A 127 -19.68 -13.40 5.62
N GLN A 128 -18.78 -12.87 4.78
CA GLN A 128 -17.34 -13.03 4.94
C GLN A 128 -16.84 -12.22 6.15
N MET A 129 -17.37 -11.02 6.37
CA MET A 129 -17.10 -10.20 7.55
C MET A 129 -17.48 -10.93 8.85
N GLN A 130 -18.68 -11.49 8.89
CA GLN A 130 -19.17 -12.25 10.04
C GLN A 130 -18.35 -13.52 10.27
N LEU A 131 -18.01 -14.25 9.21
CA LEU A 131 -17.15 -15.44 9.30
C LEU A 131 -15.79 -15.10 9.91
N TRP A 132 -15.15 -14.01 9.47
CA TRP A 132 -13.89 -13.56 10.05
C TRP A 132 -14.04 -13.11 11.50
N HIS A 133 -15.15 -12.44 11.83
CA HIS A 133 -15.43 -12.04 13.20
C HIS A 133 -15.51 -13.25 14.15
N GLU A 134 -16.22 -14.30 13.73
CA GLU A 134 -16.39 -15.56 14.47
C GLU A 134 -15.12 -16.43 14.50
N GLN A 135 -14.28 -16.33 13.46
CA GLN A 135 -13.06 -17.13 13.32
C GLN A 135 -11.82 -16.24 13.10
N PRO A 136 -11.28 -15.61 14.16
CA PRO A 136 -10.15 -14.70 14.06
C PRO A 136 -8.86 -15.34 13.51
N ASP A 137 -8.75 -16.67 13.56
CA ASP A 137 -7.60 -17.41 13.04
C ASP A 137 -7.51 -17.38 11.50
N LEU A 138 -8.60 -16.96 10.81
CA LEU A 138 -8.62 -16.71 9.37
C LEU A 138 -7.89 -15.43 8.96
N THR A 139 -7.35 -14.64 9.90
CA THR A 139 -6.73 -13.34 9.60
C THR A 139 -5.70 -13.39 8.47
N ARG A 140 -4.85 -14.43 8.43
CA ARG A 140 -3.82 -14.54 7.39
C ARG A 140 -4.44 -14.79 6.01
N SER A 141 -5.33 -15.76 5.87
CA SER A 141 -5.96 -16.07 4.58
C SER A 141 -6.88 -14.94 4.12
N ALA A 142 -7.56 -14.28 5.05
CA ALA A 142 -8.38 -13.10 4.76
C ALA A 142 -7.54 -11.97 4.15
N VAL A 143 -6.38 -11.64 4.72
CA VAL A 143 -5.52 -10.57 4.16
C VAL A 143 -5.00 -10.92 2.77
N GLU A 144 -4.58 -12.16 2.52
CA GLU A 144 -4.17 -12.58 1.17
C GLU A 144 -5.34 -12.50 0.17
N GLU A 145 -6.56 -12.86 0.60
CA GLU A 145 -7.74 -12.74 -0.25
C GLU A 145 -8.11 -11.29 -0.55
N LEU A 146 -8.01 -10.39 0.42
CA LEU A 146 -8.27 -8.96 0.19
C LEU A 146 -7.25 -8.35 -0.78
N LEU A 147 -5.98 -8.75 -0.67
CA LEU A 147 -4.92 -8.37 -1.62
C LEU A 147 -5.21 -8.89 -3.04
N ARG A 148 -5.76 -10.10 -3.17
CA ARG A 148 -6.20 -10.65 -4.46
C ARG A 148 -7.41 -9.89 -5.02
N TYR A 149 -8.46 -9.72 -4.22
CA TYR A 149 -9.78 -9.27 -4.65
C TYR A 149 -9.80 -7.79 -5.09
N TYR A 150 -9.14 -6.92 -4.32
CA TYR A 150 -8.91 -5.51 -4.64
C TYR A 150 -7.45 -5.15 -4.42
N SER A 151 -6.61 -5.53 -5.39
CA SER A 151 -5.19 -5.22 -5.37
C SER A 151 -4.93 -3.71 -5.28
N PRO A 152 -4.16 -3.23 -4.29
CA PRO A 152 -3.80 -1.82 -4.17
C PRO A 152 -3.13 -1.24 -5.42
N ILE A 153 -2.36 -2.08 -6.12
CA ILE A 153 -1.77 -1.81 -7.42
C ILE A 153 -2.48 -2.69 -8.46
N GLU A 154 -3.23 -2.09 -9.38
CA GLU A 154 -3.95 -2.82 -10.44
C GLU A 154 -3.08 -3.04 -11.67
N ILE A 155 -2.18 -2.10 -11.95
CA ILE A 155 -1.22 -2.16 -13.06
C ILE A 155 0.18 -2.02 -12.50
N ALA A 156 1.05 -3.01 -12.77
CA ALA A 156 2.44 -2.98 -12.34
C ALA A 156 3.22 -1.82 -13.00
N THR A 157 4.38 -1.50 -12.42
CA THR A 157 5.29 -0.50 -12.96
C THR A 157 5.74 -0.82 -14.39
N ASP A 158 6.11 0.24 -15.12
CA ASP A 158 6.56 0.20 -16.50
C ASP A 158 7.64 -0.86 -16.74
N ARG A 159 7.43 -1.68 -17.79
CA ARG A 159 8.45 -2.57 -18.35
C ARG A 159 8.64 -2.22 -19.81
N TYR A 160 9.90 -2.12 -20.24
CA TYR A 160 10.23 -1.87 -21.63
C TYR A 160 10.93 -3.08 -22.23
N VAL A 161 10.56 -3.44 -23.46
CA VAL A 161 11.29 -4.46 -24.23
C VAL A 161 12.63 -3.87 -24.68
N ALA A 162 13.67 -4.02 -23.85
CA ALA A 162 14.91 -3.26 -24.03
C ALA A 162 15.89 -3.85 -25.06
N VAL A 163 15.89 -5.17 -25.27
CA VAL A 163 16.97 -5.87 -25.99
C VAL A 163 16.67 -5.98 -27.48
N GLU A 164 15.60 -6.68 -27.85
CA GLU A 164 15.19 -6.98 -29.21
C GLU A 164 13.68 -7.24 -29.29
N ASP A 165 13.14 -7.28 -30.51
CA ASP A 165 11.74 -7.67 -30.74
C ASP A 165 11.49 -9.05 -30.14
N CYS A 166 10.34 -9.23 -29.49
CA CYS A 166 9.99 -10.48 -28.84
C CYS A 166 8.52 -10.83 -29.03
N GLU A 167 8.11 -11.98 -28.51
CA GLU A 167 6.72 -12.40 -28.50
C GLU A 167 6.27 -12.66 -27.06
N LEU A 168 5.14 -12.07 -26.67
CA LEU A 168 4.51 -12.28 -25.36
C LEU A 168 3.15 -12.94 -25.56
N SER A 169 3.02 -14.20 -25.13
CA SER A 169 1.76 -14.97 -25.23
C SER A 169 1.14 -14.96 -26.64
N GLY A 170 1.93 -15.18 -27.70
CA GLY A 170 1.42 -15.14 -29.07
C GLY A 170 1.41 -13.74 -29.70
N THR A 171 1.76 -12.69 -28.96
CA THR A 171 1.68 -11.30 -29.43
C THR A 171 3.09 -10.75 -29.73
N PRO A 172 3.39 -10.37 -30.99
CA PRO A 172 4.64 -9.69 -31.33
C PRO A 172 4.74 -8.34 -30.62
N VAL A 173 5.86 -8.09 -29.95
CA VAL A 173 6.14 -6.85 -29.23
C VAL A 173 7.49 -6.29 -29.70
N PRO A 174 7.52 -5.09 -30.32
CA PRO A 174 8.75 -4.53 -30.84
C PRO A 174 9.66 -4.02 -29.72
N LYS A 175 10.97 -4.00 -30.00
CA LYS A 175 11.96 -3.35 -29.15
C LYS A 175 11.56 -1.91 -28.86
N GLY A 176 11.69 -1.52 -27.59
CA GLY A 176 11.34 -0.21 -27.05
C GLY A 176 9.88 -0.06 -26.64
N ALA A 177 9.02 -1.05 -26.90
CA ALA A 177 7.62 -0.98 -26.48
C ALA A 177 7.48 -1.02 -24.95
N LEU A 178 6.55 -0.21 -24.44
CA LEU A 178 6.06 -0.28 -23.07
C LEU A 178 5.07 -1.44 -22.93
N VAL A 179 5.27 -2.26 -21.90
CA VAL A 179 4.41 -3.38 -21.52
C VAL A 179 3.93 -3.15 -20.09
N LEU A 180 2.62 -3.14 -19.90
CA LEU A 180 1.97 -2.98 -18.61
C LEU A 180 1.34 -4.31 -18.18
N ALA A 181 1.69 -4.79 -16.99
CA ALA A 181 1.12 -6.02 -16.44
C ALA A 181 -0.09 -5.67 -15.57
N GLY A 182 -1.29 -6.11 -15.98
CA GLY A 182 -2.53 -5.93 -15.22
C GLY A 182 -2.63 -6.93 -14.06
N LEU A 183 -2.10 -6.58 -12.89
CA LEU A 183 -2.13 -7.41 -11.68
C LEU A 183 -3.56 -7.70 -11.23
N GLY A 184 -4.45 -6.70 -11.29
CA GLY A 184 -5.86 -6.88 -10.92
C GLY A 184 -6.57 -7.91 -11.82
N SER A 185 -6.27 -7.90 -13.12
CA SER A 185 -6.78 -8.92 -14.06
C SER A 185 -6.17 -10.30 -13.79
N ALA A 186 -4.86 -10.38 -13.55
CA ALA A 186 -4.19 -11.64 -13.23
C ALA A 186 -4.74 -12.27 -11.93
N ASN A 187 -5.10 -11.45 -10.94
CA ASN A 187 -5.70 -11.89 -9.67
C ASN A 187 -7.17 -12.31 -9.80
N ARG A 188 -7.77 -12.15 -10.98
CA ARG A 188 -9.10 -12.65 -11.32
C ARG A 188 -9.10 -13.64 -12.48
N ASP A 189 -7.94 -14.17 -12.86
CA ASP A 189 -7.82 -15.12 -13.96
C ASP A 189 -8.44 -16.48 -13.59
N GLU A 190 -9.51 -16.87 -14.27
CA GLU A 190 -10.24 -18.14 -14.06
C GLU A 190 -9.36 -19.38 -14.31
N ARG A 191 -8.24 -19.23 -15.04
CA ARG A 191 -7.27 -20.32 -15.25
C ARG A 191 -6.45 -20.60 -13.99
N ARG A 192 -6.49 -19.70 -13.00
CA ARG A 192 -5.71 -19.78 -11.76
C ARG A 192 -6.57 -19.78 -10.50
N PHE A 193 -7.73 -19.13 -10.54
CA PHE A 193 -8.62 -19.00 -9.39
C PHE A 193 -10.02 -19.50 -9.73
N ASP A 194 -10.53 -20.45 -8.94
CA ASP A 194 -11.94 -20.83 -9.00
C ASP A 194 -12.81 -19.69 -8.43
N ASN A 195 -13.90 -19.35 -9.14
CA ASN A 195 -14.80 -18.24 -8.79
C ASN A 195 -14.06 -16.94 -8.45
N PRO A 196 -13.27 -16.36 -9.39
CA PRO A 196 -12.36 -15.26 -9.08
C PRO A 196 -13.08 -13.97 -8.64
N ASP A 197 -14.33 -13.77 -9.06
CA ASP A 197 -15.14 -12.62 -8.69
C ASP A 197 -15.86 -12.78 -7.34
N THR A 198 -15.67 -13.89 -6.63
CA THR A 198 -16.19 -14.11 -5.28
C THR A 198 -15.10 -13.84 -4.25
N LEU A 199 -15.43 -13.06 -3.22
CA LEU A 199 -14.58 -12.90 -2.05
C LEU A 199 -14.71 -14.16 -1.16
N ASP A 200 -13.61 -14.88 -0.99
CA ASP A 200 -13.53 -16.05 -0.11
C ASP A 200 -12.32 -15.95 0.80
N ILE A 201 -12.52 -15.49 2.04
CA ILE A 201 -11.44 -15.30 3.03
C ILE A 201 -10.80 -16.63 3.47
N THR A 202 -11.39 -17.77 3.10
CA THR A 202 -10.87 -19.11 3.39
C THR A 202 -10.03 -19.68 2.25
N ARG A 203 -9.90 -18.95 1.13
CA ARG A 203 -9.18 -19.40 -0.07
C ARG A 203 -7.74 -19.81 0.25
N ASP A 204 -7.45 -21.08 0.04
CA ASP A 204 -6.12 -21.67 0.14
C ASP A 204 -5.98 -22.81 -0.90
N PRO A 205 -4.94 -22.84 -1.76
CA PRO A 205 -3.89 -21.82 -1.91
C PRO A 205 -4.40 -20.52 -2.56
N ASN A 206 -3.72 -19.41 -2.28
CA ASN A 206 -4.02 -18.09 -2.88
C ASN A 206 -2.80 -17.48 -3.60
N PRO A 207 -2.44 -17.95 -4.81
CA PRO A 207 -1.23 -17.53 -5.52
C PRO A 207 -1.41 -16.19 -6.25
N HIS A 208 -1.92 -15.17 -5.55
CA HIS A 208 -2.11 -13.83 -6.10
C HIS A 208 -0.77 -13.11 -6.34
N VAL A 209 -0.77 -12.14 -7.26
CA VAL A 209 0.40 -11.37 -7.68
C VAL A 209 0.31 -9.89 -7.28
N ALA A 210 -0.46 -9.57 -6.23
CA ALA A 210 -0.63 -8.19 -5.75
C ALA A 210 0.69 -7.53 -5.30
N PHE A 211 1.69 -8.34 -4.91
CA PHE A 211 3.05 -7.91 -4.58
C PHE A 211 4.02 -7.96 -5.77
N GLY A 212 3.52 -8.19 -6.98
CA GLY A 212 4.34 -8.44 -8.16
C GLY A 212 5.03 -9.80 -8.14
N GLN A 213 6.03 -9.97 -9.00
CA GLN A 213 6.80 -11.20 -9.15
C GLN A 213 8.20 -10.90 -9.71
N GLY A 214 9.17 -11.75 -9.38
CA GLY A 214 10.54 -11.67 -9.89
C GLY A 214 11.46 -10.80 -9.03
N ILE A 215 12.50 -10.22 -9.64
CA ILE A 215 13.53 -9.45 -8.93
C ILE A 215 12.99 -8.19 -8.22
N HIS A 216 11.82 -7.71 -8.64
CA HIS A 216 11.13 -6.57 -8.03
C HIS A 216 9.90 -7.00 -7.22
N TYR A 217 9.87 -8.24 -6.72
CA TYR A 217 8.87 -8.64 -5.73
C TYR A 217 8.89 -7.65 -4.55
N CYS A 218 7.71 -7.26 -4.08
CA CYS A 218 7.58 -6.20 -3.08
C CYS A 218 8.42 -6.47 -1.84
N VAL A 219 9.42 -5.61 -1.61
CA VAL A 219 10.30 -5.67 -0.44
C VAL A 219 9.53 -5.48 0.87
N GLY A 220 8.46 -4.69 0.83
CA GLY A 220 7.59 -4.41 1.97
C GLY A 220 6.49 -5.44 2.21
N ALA A 221 6.40 -6.53 1.42
CA ALA A 221 5.30 -7.48 1.53
C ALA A 221 5.09 -8.07 2.94
N PRO A 222 6.15 -8.44 3.70
CA PRO A 222 5.97 -8.91 5.08
C PRO A 222 5.37 -7.83 6.00
N LEU A 223 5.78 -6.57 5.83
CA LEU A 223 5.28 -5.45 6.63
C LEU A 223 3.83 -5.12 6.28
N ALA A 224 3.50 -5.01 4.99
CA ALA A 224 2.14 -4.75 4.54
C ALA A 224 1.16 -5.83 5.00
N ARG A 225 1.59 -7.10 5.02
CA ARG A 225 0.82 -8.20 5.62
C ARG A 225 0.61 -7.99 7.11
N LEU A 226 1.67 -7.73 7.87
CA LEU A 226 1.56 -7.51 9.32
C LEU A 226 0.63 -6.34 9.65
N GLU A 227 0.79 -5.21 8.96
CA GLU A 227 -0.09 -4.04 9.12
C GLU A 227 -1.54 -4.37 8.77
N GLY A 228 -1.77 -5.04 7.63
CA GLY A 228 -3.09 -5.47 7.18
C GLY A 228 -3.73 -6.44 8.17
N GLU A 229 -2.99 -7.43 8.66
CA GLU A 229 -3.46 -8.42 9.63
C GLU A 229 -3.89 -7.75 10.93
N ILE A 230 -3.07 -6.85 11.47
CA ILE A 230 -3.37 -6.13 12.72
C ILE A 230 -4.56 -5.18 12.51
N ALA A 231 -4.52 -4.36 11.47
CA ALA A 231 -5.52 -3.33 11.24
C ALA A 231 -6.87 -3.95 10.90
N MET A 232 -6.92 -4.84 9.90
CA MET A 232 -8.18 -5.45 9.47
C MET A 232 -8.79 -6.32 10.57
N ARG A 233 -7.99 -7.12 11.28
CA ARG A 233 -8.51 -7.90 12.41
C ARG A 233 -9.08 -7.00 13.50
N ALA A 234 -8.37 -5.93 13.88
CA ALA A 234 -8.85 -5.00 14.89
C ALA A 234 -10.17 -4.33 14.48
N LEU A 235 -10.30 -3.97 13.20
CA LEU A 235 -11.52 -3.39 12.62
C LEU A 235 -12.69 -4.38 12.68
N VAL A 236 -12.51 -5.59 12.14
CA VAL A 236 -13.52 -6.67 12.10
C VAL A 236 -14.00 -7.04 13.52
N GLN A 237 -13.07 -7.10 14.48
CA GLN A 237 -13.38 -7.47 15.86
C GLN A 237 -14.11 -6.35 16.65
N ARG A 238 -13.81 -5.08 16.37
CA ARG A 238 -14.39 -3.95 17.12
C ARG A 238 -15.63 -3.36 16.45
N MET A 239 -15.79 -3.55 15.15
CA MET A 239 -16.86 -2.97 14.34
C MET A 239 -17.41 -4.01 13.35
N PRO A 240 -17.96 -5.15 13.82
CA PRO A 240 -18.51 -6.18 12.93
C PRO A 240 -19.68 -5.66 12.08
N ASP A 241 -20.46 -4.72 12.61
CA ASP A 241 -21.62 -4.11 11.91
C ASP A 241 -21.28 -2.82 11.14
N ILE A 242 -20.00 -2.63 10.78
CA ILE A 242 -19.58 -1.47 9.99
C ILE A 242 -20.30 -1.46 8.64
N ARG A 243 -20.78 -0.28 8.23
CA ARG A 243 -21.47 -0.09 6.95
C ARG A 243 -21.16 1.27 6.36
N LEU A 244 -21.38 1.42 5.05
CA LEU A 244 -21.24 2.71 4.39
C LEU A 244 -22.22 3.75 5.00
N ALA A 245 -21.72 4.96 5.23
CA ALA A 245 -22.53 6.11 5.64
C ALA A 245 -23.08 6.89 4.44
N VAL A 246 -22.77 6.45 3.22
CA VAL A 246 -23.14 7.07 1.95
C VAL A 246 -23.61 5.99 0.96
N ALA A 247 -24.27 6.39 -0.13
CA ALA A 247 -24.63 5.46 -1.19
C ALA A 247 -23.37 4.90 -1.88
N PRO A 248 -23.31 3.60 -2.21
CA PRO A 248 -22.14 3.00 -2.87
C PRO A 248 -21.67 3.76 -4.12
N ASP A 249 -22.59 4.16 -4.99
CA ASP A 249 -22.29 4.88 -6.25
C ASP A 249 -21.74 6.30 -6.04
N SER A 250 -21.75 6.81 -4.80
CA SER A 250 -21.15 8.10 -4.45
C SER A 250 -19.66 8.00 -4.14
N LEU A 251 -19.12 6.79 -3.94
CA LEU A 251 -17.69 6.58 -3.73
C LEU A 251 -16.90 7.00 -4.98
N ARG A 252 -15.70 7.56 -4.75
CA ARG A 252 -14.81 8.04 -5.81
C ARG A 252 -13.44 7.42 -5.61
N TYR A 253 -12.87 6.94 -6.69
CA TYR A 253 -11.49 6.51 -6.74
C TYR A 253 -10.62 7.65 -7.24
N ARG A 254 -9.42 7.75 -6.69
CA ARG A 254 -8.39 8.67 -7.16
C ARG A 254 -8.09 8.39 -8.63
N LYS A 255 -7.79 9.44 -9.38
CA LYS A 255 -7.36 9.32 -10.79
C LYS A 255 -5.93 8.81 -10.84
N SER A 256 -5.76 7.49 -10.91
CA SER A 256 -4.47 6.83 -11.06
C SER A 256 -4.58 5.68 -12.05
N LEU A 257 -3.55 5.50 -12.88
CA LEU A 257 -3.42 4.34 -13.77
C LEU A 257 -2.94 3.10 -13.01
N PHE A 258 -2.18 3.27 -11.93
CA PHE A 258 -1.50 2.18 -11.24
C PHE A 258 -2.21 1.79 -9.94
N LEU A 259 -2.64 2.79 -9.16
CA LEU A 259 -3.18 2.61 -7.83
C LEU A 259 -4.70 2.57 -7.84
N ARG A 260 -5.25 1.61 -7.11
CA ARG A 260 -6.68 1.50 -6.84
C ARG A 260 -6.96 2.05 -5.45
N GLY A 261 -7.12 3.37 -5.32
CA GLY A 261 -7.33 4.02 -4.04
C GLY A 261 -8.60 4.86 -4.00
N LEU A 262 -9.39 4.74 -2.93
CA LEU A 262 -10.53 5.61 -2.68
C LEU A 262 -10.06 7.03 -2.30
N GLU A 263 -10.88 8.03 -2.62
CA GLU A 263 -10.69 9.39 -2.12
C GLU A 263 -11.10 9.48 -0.64
N LYS A 264 -12.21 8.83 -0.28
CA LYS A 264 -12.78 8.75 1.07
C LYS A 264 -13.56 7.44 1.24
N LEU A 265 -13.70 6.97 2.48
CA LEU A 265 -14.58 5.86 2.81
C LEU A 265 -15.43 6.20 4.05
N PRO A 266 -16.51 6.98 3.88
CA PRO A 266 -17.40 7.35 4.98
C PRO A 266 -18.15 6.12 5.48
N VAL A 267 -17.98 5.79 6.76
CA VAL A 267 -18.58 4.62 7.40
C VAL A 267 -19.33 5.00 8.67
N THR A 268 -20.21 4.11 9.10
CA THR A 268 -20.87 4.16 10.40
C THR A 268 -20.80 2.79 11.05
N ALA A 269 -20.58 2.77 12.36
CA ALA A 269 -20.57 1.56 13.17
C ALA A 269 -21.45 1.73 14.41
N GLY A 270 -22.07 0.63 14.85
CA GLY A 270 -22.76 0.55 16.14
C GLY A 270 -21.81 0.87 17.30
N ALA A 271 -22.35 1.33 18.44
CA ALA A 271 -21.54 1.39 19.65
C ALA A 271 -21.16 -0.05 20.02
N PRO A 272 -19.92 -0.32 20.48
CA PRO A 272 -19.59 -1.65 20.98
C PRO A 272 -20.59 -2.01 22.07
N GLU A 273 -21.20 -3.19 21.98
CA GLU A 273 -21.89 -3.77 23.13
C GLU A 273 -20.87 -3.76 24.26
N LYS A 274 -21.21 -3.10 25.38
CA LYS A 274 -20.38 -3.16 26.58
C LYS A 274 -20.30 -4.63 26.97
N ALA A 275 -19.17 -5.27 26.70
CA ALA A 275 -18.82 -6.53 27.34
C ALA A 275 -18.82 -6.25 28.86
N TYR A 276 -19.81 -6.82 29.55
CA TYR A 276 -19.91 -6.82 31.00
C TYR A 276 -18.98 -7.86 31.60
#